data_AF-A0AA88LGN2-F1
#
_entry.id   AF-A0AA88LGN2-F1
#
_cell.length_a   1.000
_cell.length_b   1.000
_cell.length_c   1.000
_cell.angle_alpha   90.00
_cell.angle_beta   90.00
_cell.angle_gamma   90.00
#
_symmetry.space_group_name_H-M   'P 1'
#
loop_
_entity.id
_entity.type
_entity.pdbx_description
1 polymer ?
#
loop_
_entity_poly.entity_id
_entity_poly.type
_entity_poly.pdbx_seq_one_letter_code
_entity_poly.pdbx_strand_id
1 'polypeptide(L)'
;MATQEAVYNSTTTAEPEGTLSRCFTVPNPNLDFIRFFVKMAEVLLSFVAFILEEVVSSCTSCGALYFFEFVSCTAFLFTLLLLILLSTPLHQKVGISCWPKLDFVYSALISVFLFIASITFTASNSDSEVERATVAFGFLACFAFLVDVIIFYKMKGFPFSGASNEPPTHEVEKLNANGASGANGAN
;
A
#
# COMPACT_ATOMS: atom_id res chain seq x y z
N MET A 1 -60.58 21.54 18.72
CA MET A 1 -60.46 20.60 17.59
C MET A 1 -58.98 20.52 17.26
N ALA A 2 -58.29 19.50 17.79
CA ALA A 2 -56.85 19.33 17.64
C ALA A 2 -56.61 18.29 16.54
N THR A 3 -55.94 18.69 15.46
CA THR A 3 -55.47 17.79 14.41
C THR A 3 -53.95 17.77 14.42
N GLN A 4 -53.46 16.56 14.22
CA GLN A 4 -52.10 16.03 14.36
C GLN A 4 -51.08 16.77 13.49
N GLU A 5 -49.81 16.74 13.89
CA GLU A 5 -48.76 16.17 13.02
C GLU A 5 -47.50 15.81 13.81
N ALA A 6 -46.90 14.70 13.37
CA ALA A 6 -45.98 13.87 14.10
C ALA A 6 -44.62 14.54 14.35
N VAL A 7 -44.26 14.71 15.62
CA VAL A 7 -42.87 15.00 16.03
C VAL A 7 -42.35 13.81 16.82
N TYR A 8 -42.12 12.72 16.12
CA TYR A 8 -41.23 11.65 16.58
C TYR A 8 -40.16 11.44 15.50
N ASN A 9 -39.21 12.35 15.40
CA ASN A 9 -37.88 11.98 14.96
C ASN A 9 -37.14 11.46 16.19
N SER A 10 -37.42 10.20 16.55
CA SER A 10 -36.47 9.44 17.35
C SER A 10 -35.28 9.19 16.42
N THR A 11 -34.18 9.92 16.63
CA THR A 11 -32.89 9.64 16.01
C THR A 11 -32.45 8.28 16.52
N THR A 12 -32.95 7.21 15.89
CA THR A 12 -32.35 5.89 15.99
C THR A 12 -31.04 5.97 15.22
N THR A 13 -29.98 6.39 15.91
CA THR A 13 -28.63 6.03 15.52
C THR A 13 -28.62 4.51 15.49
N ALA A 14 -28.70 3.94 14.29
CA ALA A 14 -28.36 2.54 14.08
C ALA A 14 -26.88 2.41 14.45
N GLU A 15 -26.63 1.97 15.68
CA GLU A 15 -25.38 1.37 16.08
C GLU A 15 -25.16 0.14 15.20
N PRO A 16 -24.08 0.05 14.41
CA PRO A 16 -23.74 -1.22 13.81
C PRO A 16 -23.11 -2.08 14.91
N GLU A 17 -23.94 -2.89 15.56
CA GLU A 17 -23.52 -4.09 16.28
C GLU A 17 -22.78 -4.99 15.28
N GLY A 18 -21.46 -5.09 15.44
CA GLY A 18 -20.56 -5.75 14.50
C GLY A 18 -19.08 -5.66 14.90
N THR A 19 -18.79 -6.22 16.07
CA THR A 19 -17.61 -6.26 16.96
C THR A 19 -16.24 -6.65 16.37
N LEU A 20 -15.95 -6.38 15.09
CA LEU A 20 -14.61 -6.60 14.50
C LEU A 20 -14.29 -5.68 13.30
N SER A 21 -15.31 -4.99 12.76
CA SER A 21 -15.25 -4.26 11.49
C SER A 21 -14.68 -2.83 11.58
N ARG A 22 -14.14 -2.40 12.73
CA ARG A 22 -13.61 -1.03 12.90
C ARG A 22 -12.11 -0.91 12.64
N CYS A 23 -11.40 -2.04 12.55
CA CYS A 23 -9.96 -2.04 12.36
C CYS A 23 -9.55 -2.07 10.88
N PHE A 24 -10.37 -2.68 10.01
CA PHE A 24 -10.03 -2.89 8.59
C PHE A 24 -10.92 -2.04 7.68
N THR A 25 -10.36 -0.97 7.14
CA THR A 25 -11.00 -0.07 6.17
C THR A 25 -10.55 -0.47 4.76
N VAL A 26 -11.03 -1.61 4.27
CA VAL A 26 -10.85 -2.04 2.87
C VAL A 26 -12.24 -2.21 2.26
N PRO A 27 -12.57 -1.56 1.12
CA PRO A 27 -11.70 -0.82 0.20
C PRO A 27 -11.48 0.64 0.59
N ASN A 28 -10.30 1.19 0.25
CA ASN A 28 -9.90 2.59 0.51
C ASN A 28 -9.29 3.18 -0.77
N PRO A 29 -9.42 4.49 -1.08
CA PRO A 29 -8.75 5.13 -2.23
C PRO A 29 -7.24 4.86 -2.37
N ASN A 30 -6.57 4.40 -1.30
CA ASN A 30 -5.16 4.03 -1.32
C ASN A 30 -4.89 2.53 -1.57
N LEU A 31 -5.86 1.64 -1.30
CA LEU A 31 -5.70 0.19 -1.35
C LEU A 31 -6.98 -0.50 -1.86
N ASP A 32 -6.96 -0.88 -3.14
CA ASP A 32 -8.02 -1.68 -3.76
C ASP A 32 -7.92 -3.15 -3.38
N PHE A 33 -9.03 -3.89 -3.47
CA PHE A 33 -9.06 -5.32 -3.14
C PHE A 33 -7.99 -6.13 -3.89
N ILE A 34 -7.76 -5.85 -5.17
CA ILE A 34 -6.73 -6.54 -5.97
C ILE A 34 -5.34 -6.31 -5.36
N ARG A 35 -4.99 -5.05 -5.07
CA ARG A 35 -3.68 -4.72 -4.46
C ARG A 35 -3.56 -5.27 -3.05
N PHE A 36 -4.67 -5.32 -2.30
CA PHE A 36 -4.70 -5.97 -0.99
C PHE A 36 -4.31 -7.45 -1.08
N PHE A 37 -4.89 -8.20 -2.02
CA PHE A 37 -4.52 -9.60 -2.23
C PHE A 37 -3.08 -9.76 -2.70
N VAL A 38 -2.59 -8.87 -3.57
CA VAL A 38 -1.18 -8.89 -4.02
C VAL A 38 -0.23 -8.63 -2.85
N LYS A 39 -0.48 -7.63 -2.01
CA LYS A 39 0.30 -7.34 -0.79
C LYS A 39 0.28 -8.52 0.19
N MET A 40 -0.86 -9.18 0.34
CA MET A 40 -0.94 -10.43 1.12
C MET A 40 -0.06 -11.53 0.55
N ALA A 41 -0.04 -11.70 -0.77
CA ALA A 41 0.84 -12.66 -1.44
C ALA A 41 2.32 -12.29 -1.27
N GLU A 42 2.68 -11.00 -1.39
CA GLU A 42 4.04 -10.51 -1.12
C GLU A 42 4.50 -10.87 0.29
N VAL A 43 3.67 -10.61 1.31
CA VAL A 43 3.96 -10.95 2.71
C VAL A 43 4.15 -12.45 2.87
N LEU A 44 3.26 -13.27 2.32
CA LEU A 44 3.35 -14.72 2.42
C LEU A 44 4.62 -15.26 1.76
N LEU A 45 4.91 -14.80 0.54
CA LEU A 45 6.05 -15.29 -0.25
C LEU A 45 7.38 -14.86 0.37
N SER A 46 7.49 -13.60 0.82
CA SER A 46 8.69 -13.10 1.51
C SER A 46 8.90 -13.78 2.87
N PHE A 47 7.82 -14.06 3.61
CA PHE A 47 7.88 -14.83 4.85
C PHE A 47 8.37 -16.27 4.62
N VAL A 48 7.83 -16.96 3.61
CA VAL A 48 8.28 -18.32 3.27
C VAL A 48 9.73 -18.32 2.83
N ALA A 49 10.16 -17.35 2.01
CA ALA A 49 11.55 -17.21 1.61
C ALA A 49 12.49 -16.99 2.83
N PHE A 50 12.09 -16.15 3.78
CA PHE A 50 12.83 -15.91 5.02
C PHE A 50 12.94 -17.18 5.88
N ILE A 51 11.85 -17.92 6.08
CA ILE A 51 11.87 -19.14 6.89
C ILE A 51 12.68 -20.25 6.21
N LEU A 52 12.56 -20.42 4.90
CA LEU A 52 13.34 -21.43 4.18
C LEU A 52 14.83 -21.16 4.28
N GLU A 53 15.23 -19.89 4.25
CA GLU A 53 16.60 -19.47 4.47
C GLU A 53 17.10 -19.80 5.87
N GLU A 54 16.34 -19.44 6.91
CA GLU A 54 16.70 -19.71 8.32
C GLU A 54 16.88 -21.22 8.60
N VAL A 55 16.19 -22.07 7.84
CA VAL A 55 16.27 -23.54 7.96
C VAL A 55 17.53 -24.11 7.28
N VAL A 56 18.24 -23.33 6.45
CA VAL A 56 19.50 -23.75 5.81
C VAL A 56 20.60 -23.86 6.88
N SER A 57 20.85 -25.09 7.32
CA SER A 57 21.78 -25.41 8.43
C SER A 57 23.26 -25.46 8.04
N SER A 58 23.61 -25.34 6.74
CA SER A 58 24.98 -25.42 6.25
C SER A 58 25.19 -24.41 5.12
N CYS A 59 26.07 -23.43 5.31
CA CYS A 59 26.35 -22.37 4.34
C CYS A 59 27.74 -22.52 3.71
N THR A 60 27.79 -22.60 2.38
CA THR A 60 29.05 -22.52 1.62
C THR A 60 29.52 -21.05 1.50
N SER A 61 28.57 -20.12 1.38
CA SER A 61 28.81 -18.67 1.33
C SER A 61 27.83 -17.94 2.25
N CYS A 62 28.20 -17.80 3.52
CA CYS A 62 27.30 -17.22 4.53
C CYS A 62 27.01 -15.73 4.29
N GLY A 63 27.86 -15.02 3.53
CA GLY A 63 27.62 -13.62 3.18
C GLY A 63 26.42 -13.40 2.24
N ALA A 64 26.23 -14.27 1.25
CA ALA A 64 25.07 -14.20 0.35
C ALA A 64 23.78 -14.53 1.11
N LEU A 65 23.86 -15.47 2.04
CA LEU A 65 22.79 -15.92 2.91
C LEU A 65 22.32 -14.77 3.83
N TYR A 66 23.24 -14.13 4.55
CA TYR A 66 22.91 -12.96 5.38
C TYR A 66 22.33 -11.78 4.58
N PHE A 67 22.80 -11.57 3.36
CA PHE A 67 22.23 -10.54 2.50
C PHE A 67 20.78 -10.88 2.09
N PHE A 68 20.52 -12.13 1.72
CA PHE A 68 19.18 -12.60 1.40
C PHE A 68 18.24 -12.57 2.61
N GLU A 69 18.71 -12.98 3.79
CA GLU A 69 18.00 -12.87 5.07
C GLU A 69 17.59 -11.43 5.36
N PHE A 70 18.54 -10.49 5.30
CA PHE A 70 18.27 -9.08 5.56
C PHE A 70 17.21 -8.51 4.61
N VAL A 71 17.32 -8.79 3.31
CA VAL A 71 16.38 -8.28 2.31
C VAL A 71 15.01 -8.93 2.47
N SER A 72 14.94 -10.26 2.66
CA SER A 72 13.69 -11.01 2.83
C SER A 72 12.95 -10.62 4.11
N CYS A 73 13.66 -10.45 5.23
CA CYS A 73 13.12 -9.98 6.49
C CYS A 73 12.59 -8.53 6.37
N THR A 74 13.36 -7.65 5.73
CA THR A 74 12.91 -6.27 5.46
C THR A 74 11.64 -6.28 4.59
N ALA A 75 11.64 -7.06 3.51
CA ALA A 75 10.49 -7.20 2.62
C ALA A 75 9.25 -7.71 3.37
N PHE A 76 9.39 -8.72 4.23
CA PHE A 76 8.29 -9.24 5.03
C PHE A 76 7.78 -8.21 6.04
N LEU A 77 8.63 -7.69 6.91
CA LEU A 77 8.23 -6.84 8.03
C LEU A 77 7.68 -5.49 7.57
N PHE A 78 8.35 -4.84 6.61
CA PHE A 78 7.89 -3.54 6.13
C PHE A 78 6.64 -3.66 5.27
N THR A 79 6.49 -4.73 4.48
CA THR A 79 5.25 -4.93 3.69
C THR A 79 4.08 -5.27 4.59
N LEU A 80 4.29 -6.09 5.62
CA LEU A 80 3.28 -6.35 6.65
C LEU A 80 2.89 -5.06 7.38
N LEU A 81 3.88 -4.23 7.77
CA LEU A 81 3.64 -2.94 8.39
C LEU A 81 2.84 -2.01 7.48
N LEU A 82 3.22 -1.87 6.21
CA LEU A 82 2.50 -1.05 5.23
C LEU A 82 1.09 -1.59 5.00
N LEU A 83 0.92 -2.91 4.91
CA LEU A 83 -0.39 -3.54 4.78
C LEU A 83 -1.30 -3.20 5.96
N ILE A 84 -0.79 -3.28 7.19
CA ILE A 84 -1.53 -2.90 8.41
C ILE A 84 -1.83 -1.41 8.41
N LEU A 85 -0.86 -0.54 8.11
CA LEU A 85 -1.08 0.90 8.13
C LEU A 85 -2.11 1.33 7.09
N LEU A 86 -2.06 0.77 5.89
CA LEU A 86 -2.97 1.11 4.78
C LEU A 86 -4.35 0.47 4.93
N SER A 87 -4.45 -0.70 5.59
CA SER A 87 -5.73 -1.34 5.89
C SER A 87 -6.42 -0.78 7.13
N THR A 88 -5.69 -0.13 8.04
CA THR A 88 -6.24 0.43 9.28
C THR A 88 -6.44 1.95 9.22
N PRO A 89 -7.25 2.53 10.13
CA PRO A 89 -7.35 3.99 10.27
C PRO A 89 -6.06 4.65 10.78
N LEU A 90 -5.00 3.88 11.08
CA LEU A 90 -3.72 4.41 11.54
C LEU A 90 -3.04 5.29 10.47
N HIS A 91 -3.26 5.06 9.17
CA HIS A 91 -2.63 5.91 8.13
C HIS A 91 -2.95 7.40 8.31
N GLN A 92 -4.09 7.75 8.90
CA GLN A 92 -4.50 9.13 9.19
C GLN A 92 -3.71 9.75 10.35
N LYS A 93 -3.15 8.95 11.26
CA LYS A 93 -2.40 9.42 12.42
C LYS A 93 -0.91 9.67 12.13
N VAL A 94 -0.34 9.03 11.10
CA VAL A 94 1.11 9.07 10.84
C VAL A 94 1.55 10.36 10.12
N GLY A 95 0.63 11.23 9.68
CA GLY A 95 0.96 12.54 9.11
C GLY A 95 1.71 12.49 7.77
N ILE A 96 1.79 11.33 7.13
CA ILE A 96 2.40 11.17 5.80
C ILE A 96 1.36 11.55 4.75
N SER A 97 1.67 12.58 3.95
CA SER A 97 0.77 13.10 2.91
C SER A 97 0.76 12.27 1.62
N CYS A 98 1.79 11.44 1.37
CA CYS A 98 1.97 10.74 0.08
C CYS A 98 2.22 9.23 0.21
N TRP A 99 1.27 8.51 0.82
CA TRP A 99 1.31 7.05 0.98
C TRP A 99 1.49 6.26 -0.33
N PRO A 100 0.79 6.59 -1.44
CA PRO A 100 0.91 5.83 -2.67
C PRO A 100 2.31 5.87 -3.27
N LYS A 101 3.00 7.02 -3.16
CA LYS A 101 4.36 7.19 -3.66
C LYS A 101 5.36 6.41 -2.81
N LEU A 102 5.20 6.45 -1.49
CA LEU A 102 6.05 5.70 -0.57
C LEU A 102 5.91 4.19 -0.82
N ASP A 103 4.68 3.69 -0.94
CA ASP A 103 4.37 2.29 -1.23
C ASP A 103 4.96 1.84 -2.58
N PHE A 104 4.84 2.66 -3.63
CA PHE A 104 5.43 2.38 -4.94
C PHE A 104 6.96 2.33 -4.91
N VAL A 105 7.61 3.35 -4.33
CA VAL A 105 9.08 3.42 -4.28
C VAL A 105 9.63 2.27 -3.45
N TYR A 106 9.01 1.99 -2.30
CA TYR A 106 9.36 0.86 -1.45
C TYR A 106 9.25 -0.46 -2.20
N SER A 107 8.11 -0.74 -2.85
CA SER A 107 7.87 -2.00 -3.54
C SER A 107 8.82 -2.19 -4.73
N ALA A 108 9.15 -1.12 -5.45
CA ALA A 108 10.15 -1.14 -6.51
C ALA A 108 11.56 -1.43 -5.99
N LEU A 109 11.97 -0.78 -4.89
CA LEU A 109 13.27 -1.01 -4.26
C LEU A 109 13.40 -2.44 -3.75
N ILE A 110 12.38 -2.95 -3.04
CA ILE A 110 12.38 -4.32 -2.53
C ILE A 110 12.41 -5.34 -3.66
N SER A 111 11.67 -5.12 -4.76
CA SER A 111 11.74 -5.98 -5.94
C SER A 111 13.17 -6.09 -6.48
N VAL A 112 13.86 -4.95 -6.64
CA VAL A 112 15.26 -4.92 -7.11
C VAL A 112 16.21 -5.61 -6.12
N PHE A 113 16.07 -5.35 -4.82
CA PHE A 113 16.93 -5.98 -3.82
C PHE A 113 16.71 -7.49 -3.74
N LEU A 114 15.46 -7.96 -3.75
CA LEU A 114 15.14 -9.39 -3.78
C LEU A 114 15.71 -10.06 -5.02
N PHE A 115 15.63 -9.41 -6.19
CA PHE A 115 16.22 -9.93 -7.42
C PHE A 115 17.74 -10.11 -7.29
N ILE A 116 18.46 -9.09 -6.81
CA ILE A 116 19.90 -9.14 -6.62
C ILE A 116 20.27 -10.19 -5.57
N ALA A 117 19.53 -10.25 -4.46
CA ALA A 117 19.74 -11.21 -3.39
C ALA A 117 19.53 -12.65 -3.89
N SER A 118 18.44 -12.91 -4.62
CA SER A 118 18.17 -14.22 -5.23
C SER A 118 19.26 -14.64 -6.21
N ILE A 119 19.76 -13.74 -7.07
CA ILE A 119 20.86 -14.06 -7.99
C ILE A 119 22.16 -14.36 -7.23
N THR A 120 22.49 -13.53 -6.23
CA THR A 120 23.72 -13.69 -5.44
C THR A 120 23.69 -15.00 -4.67
N PHE A 121 22.55 -15.33 -4.06
CA PHE A 121 22.36 -16.58 -3.36
C PHE A 121 22.42 -17.77 -4.33
N THR A 122 21.76 -17.68 -5.49
CA THR A 122 21.85 -18.68 -6.57
C THR A 122 23.29 -18.96 -7.01
N ALA A 123 24.10 -17.91 -7.17
CA ALA A 123 25.48 -18.04 -7.61
C ALA A 123 26.41 -18.69 -6.56
N SER A 124 25.96 -18.83 -5.32
CA SER A 124 26.79 -19.23 -4.18
C SER A 124 26.26 -20.43 -3.40
N ASN A 125 25.09 -20.95 -3.78
CA ASN A 125 24.47 -22.08 -3.12
C ASN A 125 25.12 -23.41 -3.56
N SER A 126 24.87 -24.46 -2.79
CA SER A 126 25.35 -25.82 -3.07
C SER A 126 24.32 -26.71 -3.76
N ASP A 127 23.29 -26.12 -4.36
CA ASP A 127 22.17 -26.78 -5.03
C ASP A 127 21.38 -27.77 -4.15
N SER A 128 21.41 -27.62 -2.82
CA SER A 128 20.58 -28.43 -1.93
C SER A 128 19.08 -28.17 -2.13
N GLU A 129 18.23 -29.13 -1.78
CA GLU A 129 16.77 -29.00 -1.99
C GLU A 129 16.19 -27.77 -1.28
N VAL A 130 16.67 -27.47 -0.07
CA VAL A 130 16.22 -26.32 0.72
C VAL A 130 16.72 -25.02 0.10
N GLU A 131 17.99 -24.92 -0.27
CA GLU A 131 18.53 -23.72 -0.94
C GLU A 131 17.82 -23.43 -2.27
N ARG A 132 17.52 -24.47 -3.07
CA ARG A 132 16.76 -24.32 -4.31
C ARG A 132 15.34 -23.82 -4.06
N ALA A 133 14.69 -24.31 -3.00
CA ALA A 133 13.37 -23.81 -2.61
C ALA A 133 13.46 -22.34 -2.16
N THR A 134 14.42 -21.98 -1.32
CA THR A 134 14.65 -20.60 -0.87
C THR A 134 14.85 -19.66 -2.06
N VAL A 135 15.70 -20.02 -3.03
CA VAL A 135 15.91 -19.25 -4.26
C VAL A 135 14.60 -19.09 -5.05
N ALA A 136 13.85 -20.18 -5.25
CA ALA A 136 12.60 -20.16 -6.00
C ALA A 136 11.56 -19.23 -5.35
N PHE A 137 11.40 -19.30 -4.03
CA PHE A 137 10.50 -18.40 -3.30
C PHE A 137 11.01 -16.96 -3.28
N GLY A 138 12.33 -16.73 -3.27
CA GLY A 138 12.92 -15.40 -3.42
C GLY A 138 12.57 -14.74 -4.77
N PHE A 139 12.69 -15.49 -5.88
CA PHE A 139 12.26 -15.01 -7.19
C PHE A 139 10.74 -14.82 -7.26
N LEU A 140 9.96 -15.73 -6.67
CA LEU A 140 8.50 -15.63 -6.66
C LEU A 140 8.04 -14.39 -5.88
N ALA A 141 8.68 -14.09 -4.74
CA ALA A 141 8.47 -12.86 -4.00
C ALA A 141 8.86 -11.63 -4.84
N CYS A 142 10.02 -11.64 -5.50
CA CYS A 142 10.44 -10.57 -6.41
C CYS A 142 9.39 -10.29 -7.51
N PHE A 143 8.85 -11.34 -8.14
CA PHE A 143 7.78 -11.20 -9.12
C PHE A 143 6.49 -10.65 -8.52
N ALA A 144 6.11 -11.04 -7.31
CA ALA A 144 4.94 -10.49 -6.63
C ALA A 144 5.08 -8.97 -6.42
N PHE A 145 6.22 -8.50 -5.89
CA PHE A 145 6.51 -7.07 -5.74
C PHE A 145 6.54 -6.34 -7.09
N LEU A 146 7.09 -6.97 -8.13
CA LEU A 146 7.09 -6.40 -9.47
C LEU A 146 5.67 -6.26 -10.04
N VAL A 147 4.82 -7.26 -9.83
CA VAL A 147 3.40 -7.23 -10.23
C VAL A 147 2.66 -6.11 -9.50
N ASP A 148 2.91 -5.89 -8.21
CA ASP A 148 2.30 -4.76 -7.49
C ASP A 148 2.73 -3.40 -8.05
N VAL A 149 4.01 -3.23 -8.37
CA VAL A 149 4.54 -2.03 -9.03
C VAL A 149 3.87 -1.80 -10.39
N ILE A 150 3.70 -2.87 -11.19
CA ILE A 150 3.04 -2.80 -12.50
C ILE A 150 1.55 -2.45 -12.34
N ILE A 151 0.84 -3.09 -11.41
CA ILE A 151 -0.57 -2.80 -11.13
C ILE A 151 -0.73 -1.35 -10.69
N PHE A 152 0.12 -0.89 -9.76
CA PHE A 152 0.13 0.50 -9.30
C PHE A 152 0.33 1.46 -10.47
N TYR A 153 1.33 1.20 -11.31
CA TYR A 153 1.63 2.03 -12.48
C TYR A 153 0.47 2.08 -13.46
N LYS A 154 -0.22 0.95 -13.71
CA LYS A 154 -1.38 0.91 -14.61
C LYS A 154 -2.60 1.62 -14.03
N MET A 155 -2.78 1.61 -12.70
CA MET A 155 -3.94 2.24 -12.04
C MET A 155 -3.76 3.73 -11.81
N LYS A 156 -2.56 4.17 -11.41
CA LYS A 156 -2.29 5.54 -10.95
C LYS A 156 -1.30 6.32 -11.83
N GLY A 157 -0.72 5.68 -12.84
CA GLY A 157 0.34 6.28 -13.67
C GLY A 157 1.66 6.42 -12.91
N PHE A 158 2.59 7.19 -13.45
CA PHE A 158 3.89 7.41 -12.82
C PHE A 158 3.75 8.35 -11.62
N PRO A 159 4.14 7.95 -10.39
CA PRO A 159 3.91 8.75 -9.17
C PRO A 159 4.75 10.02 -9.08
N PHE A 160 5.68 10.25 -10.01
CA PHE A 160 6.49 11.47 -10.10
C PHE A 160 6.10 12.37 -11.27
N SER A 161 5.09 12.01 -12.07
CA SER A 161 4.55 12.89 -13.11
C SER A 161 3.69 13.98 -12.46
N GLY A 162 4.37 14.99 -11.92
CA GLY A 162 3.77 16.26 -11.55
C GLY A 162 4.20 17.35 -12.54
N ALA A 163 3.31 17.73 -13.45
CA ALA A 163 3.30 19.06 -14.03
C ALA A 163 1.85 19.48 -14.29
N SER A 164 1.39 20.41 -13.43
CA SER A 164 0.16 21.24 -13.49
C SER A 164 -1.17 20.54 -13.75
N ASN A 165 -2.02 20.48 -12.73
CA ASN A 165 -3.30 21.18 -12.76
C ASN A 165 -3.74 21.40 -11.31
N GLU A 166 -3.65 22.66 -10.90
CA GLU A 166 -4.49 23.28 -9.90
C GLU A 166 -5.93 22.72 -10.01
N PRO A 167 -6.64 22.46 -8.90
CA PRO A 167 -8.03 22.03 -8.99
C PRO A 167 -8.81 23.06 -9.84
N PRO A 168 -9.80 22.65 -10.66
CA PRO A 168 -10.65 23.62 -11.30
C PRO A 168 -11.35 24.39 -10.18
N THR A 169 -10.85 25.59 -9.89
CA THR A 169 -11.53 26.59 -9.09
C THR A 169 -12.87 26.75 -9.75
N HIS A 170 -13.91 26.18 -9.12
CA HIS A 170 -15.26 26.22 -9.63
C HIS A 170 -15.57 27.66 -10.00
N GLU A 171 -16.12 27.79 -11.20
CA GLU A 171 -16.40 29.00 -11.96
C GLU A 171 -17.35 29.98 -11.22
N VAL A 172 -17.80 29.60 -10.02
CA VAL A 172 -18.65 30.38 -9.11
C VAL A 172 -17.94 31.55 -8.45
N GLU A 173 -16.61 31.52 -8.27
CA GLU A 173 -15.90 32.63 -7.60
C GLU A 173 -15.67 33.84 -8.54
N LYS A 174 -15.57 33.61 -9.85
CA LYS A 174 -15.41 34.68 -10.85
C LYS A 174 -16.71 35.44 -11.15
N LEU A 175 -17.87 34.86 -10.89
CA LEU A 175 -19.17 35.54 -11.04
C LEU A 175 -19.50 36.45 -9.84
N ASN A 176 -19.09 36.08 -8.62
CA ASN A 176 -19.34 36.90 -7.45
C ASN A 176 -18.42 38.13 -7.34
N ALA A 177 -17.18 38.04 -7.82
CA ALA A 177 -16.26 39.18 -7.84
C ALA A 177 -16.70 40.28 -8.83
N ASN A 178 -17.29 39.92 -9.97
CA ASN A 178 -17.77 40.88 -10.97
C ASN A 178 -19.16 41.45 -10.63
N GLY A 179 -19.97 40.76 -9.82
CA GLY A 179 -21.27 41.27 -9.35
C GLY A 179 -21.18 42.31 -8.24
N ALA A 180 -20.12 42.27 -7.42
CA ALA A 180 -19.98 43.18 -6.27
C ALA A 180 -19.40 44.56 -6.63
N SER A 181 -18.82 44.74 -7.82
CA SER A 181 -18.24 46.03 -8.25
C SER A 181 -19.22 46.92 -9.04
N GLY A 182 -20.40 46.41 -9.40
CA GLY A 182 -21.39 47.12 -10.24
C GLY A 182 -22.48 47.91 -9.49
N ALA A 183 -22.55 47.87 -8.16
CA ALA A 183 -23.70 48.40 -7.41
C ALA A 183 -23.43 49.69 -6.59
N ASN A 184 -22.24 50.31 -6.71
CA ASN A 184 -21.93 51.56 -5.99
C ASN A 184 -21.56 52.71 -6.94
N GLY A 185 -22.45 53.05 -7.87
CA GLY A 185 -22.23 54.20 -8.74
C GLY A 185 -23.37 54.54 -9.70
N ALA A 186 -24.50 55.03 -9.17
CA ALA A 186 -25.35 55.97 -9.90
C ALA A 186 -26.22 56.75 -8.91
N ASN A 187 -25.95 58.05 -8.86
CA ASN A 187 -26.87 59.12 -8.43
C ASN A 187 -28.21 59.03 -9.15
#